data_AF-A0A8S9YL44-F1
#
_entry.id   AF-A0A8S9YL44-F1
#
_cell.length_a   1.000
_cell.length_b   1.000
_cell.length_c   1.000
_cell.angle_alpha   90.00
_cell.angle_beta   90.00
_cell.angle_gamma   90.00
#
_symmetry.space_group_name_H-M   'P 1'
#
loop_
_entity.id
_entity.type
_entity.pdbx_description
1 polymer ?
#
loop_
_entity_poly.entity_id
_entity_poly.type
_entity_poly.pdbx_seq_one_letter_code
_entity_poly.pdbx_strand_id
1 'polypeptide(L)'
;MVEQLQKSKEEAQAKLTELETSLVALQKSETVARRNLAQLETELSQSTAKVRQWQRELRGLRLHKLDDESDDESTLVDSQVDLEPVASQPNNTEMADNVLSSPPVTKAQRKSTDLPTYSNDQLQELAVDMQEMRSLEDRLASMAPNMAAIEEFRRKAEIYLTRVGELNHVTTVLGEQRKQMEDAKAKRLSEFLDGFHAITAKLKEMYQMITQGGDAELELIDSLDPFSEGIVFSVRPPKKSWKNIANLSGGEKTLSSLALVFALHHYKPTPLYVMDEIDAALDFKNVSIVGNYLKERTRNAQFIVISLRNNMFELADRLVGIYKTQNVTKTVTLDHARLTEQLSKMVVRVATAHGREKDLLEQQQSQQPRLDSARPPASQSVVPDAFAFVPSRPTFPTNVSLEGQTQDYPIVIGLDSPVVETAQ
;
A
#
# COMPACT_ATOMS: atom_id res chain seq x y z
N MET A 1 43.10 6.91 19.39
CA MET A 1 43.53 6.60 18.00
C MET A 1 43.68 5.10 17.77
N VAL A 2 44.46 4.36 18.58
CA VAL A 2 44.59 2.88 18.46
C VAL A 2 43.25 2.15 18.65
N GLU A 3 42.45 2.56 19.62
CA GLU A 3 41.15 1.93 19.92
C GLU A 3 40.09 2.16 18.82
N GLN A 4 40.12 3.33 18.16
CA GLN A 4 39.28 3.61 16.99
C GLN A 4 39.67 2.78 15.77
N LEU A 5 40.98 2.54 15.58
CA LEU A 5 41.48 1.67 14.52
C LEU A 5 41.13 0.20 14.77
N GLN A 6 41.13 -0.26 16.02
CA GLN A 6 40.70 -1.61 16.39
C GLN A 6 39.20 -1.81 16.14
N LYS A 7 38.36 -0.85 16.54
CA LYS A 7 36.92 -0.90 16.29
C LYS A 7 36.60 -0.89 14.78
N SER A 8 37.28 -0.06 14.00
CA SER A 8 37.14 -0.04 12.54
C SER A 8 37.58 -1.36 11.89
N LYS A 9 38.63 -2.00 12.42
CA LYS A 9 39.08 -3.31 11.94
C LYS A 9 38.07 -4.41 12.25
N GLU A 10 37.48 -4.42 13.44
CA GLU A 10 36.44 -5.38 13.83
C GLU A 10 35.16 -5.19 13.00
N GLU A 11 34.74 -3.95 12.75
CA GLU A 11 33.60 -3.65 11.88
C GLU A 11 33.85 -4.09 10.42
N ALA A 12 35.07 -3.90 9.91
CA ALA A 12 35.46 -4.36 8.57
C ALA A 12 35.50 -5.90 8.50
N GLN A 13 35.98 -6.58 9.54
CA GLN A 13 36.00 -8.04 9.62
C GLN A 13 34.58 -8.62 9.71
N ALA A 14 33.69 -8.00 10.48
CA ALA A 14 32.29 -8.41 10.57
C ALA A 14 31.59 -8.30 9.19
N LYS A 15 31.77 -7.18 8.50
CA LYS A 15 31.24 -6.99 7.13
C LYS A 15 31.81 -8.01 6.14
N LEU A 16 33.09 -8.35 6.27
CA LEU A 16 33.73 -9.35 5.41
C LEU A 16 33.12 -10.75 5.62
N THR A 17 32.87 -11.14 6.87
CA THR A 17 32.18 -12.41 7.18
C THR A 17 30.73 -12.43 6.72
N GLU A 18 30.03 -11.29 6.78
CA GLU A 18 28.66 -11.15 6.27
C GLU A 18 28.62 -11.27 4.72
N LEU A 19 29.58 -10.66 4.03
CA LEU A 19 29.74 -10.79 2.59
C LEU A 19 30.09 -12.22 2.16
N GLU A 20 30.97 -12.92 2.89
CA GLU A 20 31.30 -14.32 2.63
C GLU A 20 30.10 -15.25 2.81
N THR A 21 29.30 -15.05 3.87
CA THR A 21 28.08 -15.85 4.09
C THR A 21 27.02 -15.59 3.02
N SER A 22 26.85 -14.34 2.57
CA SER A 22 25.97 -13.98 1.46
C SER A 22 26.42 -14.60 0.13
N LEU A 23 27.72 -14.63 -0.14
CA LEU A 23 28.29 -15.24 -1.34
C LEU A 23 28.06 -16.75 -1.37
N VAL A 24 28.22 -17.43 -0.23
CA VAL A 24 27.91 -18.88 -0.11
C VAL A 24 26.41 -19.15 -0.30
N ALA A 25 25.54 -18.26 0.19
CA ALA A 25 24.09 -18.39 -0.02
C ALA A 25 23.71 -18.23 -1.51
N LEU A 26 24.30 -17.26 -2.20
CA LEU A 26 24.12 -17.05 -3.64
C LEU A 26 24.66 -18.22 -4.48
N GLN A 27 25.82 -18.79 -4.13
CA GLN A 27 26.34 -19.99 -4.79
C GLN A 27 25.41 -21.20 -4.61
N LYS A 28 24.84 -21.37 -3.41
CA LYS A 28 23.84 -22.42 -3.17
C LYS A 28 22.60 -22.21 -4.04
N SER A 29 22.06 -21.00 -4.11
CA SER A 29 20.88 -20.73 -4.95
C SER A 29 21.18 -20.93 -6.44
N GLU A 30 22.38 -20.57 -6.92
CA GLU A 30 22.81 -20.84 -8.30
C GLU A 30 22.84 -22.34 -8.61
N THR A 31 23.38 -23.17 -7.70
CA THR A 31 23.41 -24.63 -7.92
C THR A 31 22.02 -25.26 -7.93
N VAL A 32 21.08 -24.71 -7.15
CA VAL A 32 19.68 -25.16 -7.15
C VAL A 32 19.00 -24.75 -8.46
N ALA A 33 19.19 -23.50 -8.90
CA ALA A 33 18.67 -23.02 -10.18
C ALA A 33 19.19 -23.85 -11.36
N ARG A 34 20.49 -24.18 -11.39
CA ARG A 34 21.07 -25.06 -12.42
C ARG A 34 20.49 -26.47 -12.41
N ARG A 35 20.21 -27.06 -11.23
CA ARG A 35 19.54 -28.37 -11.13
C ARG A 35 18.11 -28.31 -11.67
N ASN A 36 17.36 -27.27 -11.34
CA ASN A 36 16.00 -27.10 -11.83
C ASN A 36 15.97 -26.91 -13.35
N LEU A 37 16.94 -26.16 -13.90
CA LEU A 37 17.08 -25.98 -15.34
C LEU A 37 17.36 -27.32 -16.05
N ALA A 38 18.28 -28.12 -15.51
CA ALA A 38 18.55 -29.46 -16.04
C ALA A 38 17.33 -30.39 -15.96
N GLN A 39 16.53 -30.32 -14.88
CA GLN A 39 15.28 -31.07 -14.78
C GLN A 39 14.27 -30.65 -15.86
N LEU A 40 14.06 -29.33 -16.02
CA LEU A 40 13.18 -28.79 -17.06
C LEU A 40 13.62 -29.18 -18.47
N GLU A 41 14.92 -29.19 -18.76
CA GLU A 41 15.46 -29.67 -20.05
C GLU A 41 15.15 -31.16 -20.28
N THR A 42 15.28 -32.00 -19.25
CA THR A 42 14.92 -33.42 -19.36
C THR A 42 13.43 -33.63 -19.56
N GLU A 43 12.57 -32.86 -18.90
CA GLU A 43 11.13 -32.91 -19.07
C GLU A 43 10.71 -32.45 -20.47
N LEU A 44 11.33 -31.39 -21.00
CA LEU A 44 11.10 -30.90 -22.36
C LEU A 44 11.50 -31.97 -23.40
N SER A 45 12.65 -32.62 -23.20
CA SER A 45 13.10 -33.73 -24.05
C SER A 45 12.12 -34.91 -24.03
N GLN A 46 11.62 -35.29 -22.86
CA GLN A 46 10.62 -36.35 -22.73
C GLN A 46 9.28 -35.97 -23.38
N SER A 47 8.85 -34.72 -23.22
CA SER A 47 7.60 -34.22 -23.82
C SER A 47 7.70 -34.19 -25.34
N THR A 48 8.81 -33.68 -25.90
CA THR A 48 9.05 -33.67 -27.35
C THR A 48 9.17 -35.08 -27.93
N ALA A 49 9.77 -36.02 -27.20
CA ALA A 49 9.81 -37.44 -27.58
C ALA A 49 8.40 -38.06 -27.62
N LYS A 50 7.55 -37.77 -26.62
CA LYS A 50 6.14 -38.19 -26.61
C LYS A 50 5.39 -37.62 -27.80
N VAL A 51 5.52 -36.32 -28.10
CA VAL A 51 4.88 -35.71 -29.27
C VAL A 51 5.31 -36.41 -30.57
N ARG A 52 6.60 -36.71 -30.74
CA ARG A 52 7.09 -37.49 -31.89
C ARG A 52 6.57 -38.93 -31.93
N GLN A 53 6.32 -39.55 -30.78
CA GLN A 53 5.69 -40.86 -30.71
C GLN A 53 4.23 -40.78 -31.15
N TRP A 54 3.43 -39.87 -30.59
CA TRP A 54 2.04 -39.68 -30.98
C TRP A 54 1.89 -39.27 -32.45
N GLN A 55 2.80 -38.46 -33.00
CA GLN A 55 2.83 -38.15 -34.43
C GLN A 55 3.17 -39.35 -35.32
N ARG A 56 3.95 -40.32 -34.81
CA ARG A 56 4.20 -41.60 -35.51
C ARG A 56 3.00 -42.52 -35.41
N GLU A 57 2.38 -42.63 -34.26
CA GLU A 57 1.14 -43.42 -34.08
C GLU A 57 0.02 -42.86 -34.95
N LEU A 58 -0.16 -41.54 -35.00
CA LEU A 58 -1.13 -40.88 -35.87
C LEU A 58 -0.86 -41.14 -37.36
N ARG A 59 0.41 -41.17 -37.78
CA ARG A 59 0.79 -41.55 -39.15
C ARG A 59 0.63 -43.05 -39.41
N GLY A 60 0.80 -43.89 -38.39
CA GLY A 60 0.64 -45.33 -38.45
C GLY A 60 -0.83 -45.77 -38.49
N LEU A 61 -1.75 -44.95 -37.97
CA LEU A 61 -3.19 -45.09 -38.19
C LEU A 61 -3.54 -44.72 -39.64
N ARG A 62 -3.21 -45.62 -40.56
CA ARG A 62 -3.80 -45.63 -41.90
C ARG A 62 -5.16 -46.30 -41.79
N LEU A 63 -6.19 -45.66 -42.35
CA LEU A 63 -7.51 -46.25 -42.50
C LEU A 63 -7.34 -47.60 -43.23
N HIS A 64 -7.71 -48.69 -42.56
CA HIS A 64 -7.70 -50.03 -43.14
C HIS A 64 -8.66 -49.99 -44.32
N LYS A 65 -8.13 -49.90 -45.55
CA LYS A 65 -8.91 -50.16 -46.74
C LYS A 65 -9.13 -51.67 -46.72
N LEU A 66 -10.38 -52.08 -46.58
CA LEU A 66 -10.80 -53.45 -46.85
C LEU A 66 -10.18 -53.86 -48.19
N ASP A 67 -9.52 -55.01 -48.19
CA ASP A 67 -8.85 -55.59 -49.35
C ASP A 67 -9.80 -55.63 -50.55
N ASP A 68 -9.54 -54.78 -51.55
CA ASP A 68 -9.82 -55.11 -52.93
C ASP A 68 -8.47 -55.38 -53.57
N GLU A 69 -8.18 -56.68 -53.77
CA GLU A 69 -7.05 -57.17 -54.53
C GLU A 69 -7.05 -56.54 -55.94
N SER A 70 -6.16 -55.58 -56.16
CA SER A 70 -5.52 -55.42 -57.47
C SER A 70 -4.22 -54.66 -57.28
N ASP A 71 -3.14 -55.38 -57.52
CA ASP A 71 -1.81 -54.83 -57.78
C ASP A 71 -1.91 -53.71 -58.80
N ASP A 72 -1.43 -52.52 -58.45
CA ASP A 72 -0.70 -51.68 -59.41
C ASP A 72 0.15 -50.64 -58.67
N GLU A 73 1.45 -50.90 -58.78
CA GLU A 73 2.58 -50.09 -58.38
C GLU A 73 2.48 -48.70 -59.02
N SER A 74 2.32 -47.65 -58.21
CA SER A 74 2.61 -46.29 -58.65
C SER A 74 3.33 -45.49 -57.57
N THR A 75 4.61 -45.34 -57.83
CA THR A 75 5.59 -44.45 -57.21
C THR A 75 5.10 -42.99 -57.23
N LEU A 76 4.89 -42.38 -56.07
CA LEU A 76 4.73 -40.93 -55.95
C LEU A 76 5.66 -40.36 -54.88
N VAL A 77 6.83 -40.00 -55.41
CA VAL A 77 7.72 -38.88 -55.11
C VAL A 77 7.39 -38.07 -53.85
N ASP A 78 8.34 -38.18 -52.94
CA ASP A 78 8.59 -37.37 -51.76
C ASP A 78 8.59 -35.87 -52.06
N SER A 79 7.80 -35.09 -51.33
CA SER A 79 7.91 -33.62 -51.28
C SER A 79 8.06 -33.23 -49.82
N GLN A 80 9.33 -33.20 -49.45
CA GLN A 80 9.90 -32.71 -48.21
C GLN A 80 9.48 -31.25 -47.98
N VAL A 81 8.74 -31.00 -46.90
CA VAL A 81 8.56 -29.64 -46.35
C VAL A 81 9.10 -29.66 -44.93
N ASP A 82 10.38 -29.37 -44.81
CA ASP A 82 11.04 -29.07 -43.55
C ASP A 82 10.51 -27.71 -43.04
N LEU A 83 9.96 -27.71 -41.82
CA LEU A 83 9.58 -26.49 -41.10
C LEU A 83 10.43 -26.37 -39.84
N GLU A 84 11.44 -25.51 -39.91
CA GLU A 84 12.19 -24.97 -38.78
C GLU A 84 11.32 -24.02 -37.92
N PRO A 85 11.66 -23.80 -36.63
CA PRO A 85 10.82 -23.06 -35.70
C PRO A 85 11.05 -21.55 -35.82
N VAL A 86 10.02 -20.78 -36.16
CA VAL A 86 10.06 -19.32 -36.17
C VAL A 86 9.62 -18.76 -34.82
N ALA A 87 10.50 -17.95 -34.23
CA ALA A 87 10.23 -17.09 -33.09
C ALA A 87 9.70 -15.71 -33.54
N SER A 88 8.88 -15.11 -32.66
CA SER A 88 8.70 -13.67 -32.45
C SER A 88 7.78 -12.84 -33.36
N GLN A 89 6.67 -12.44 -32.73
CA GLN A 89 6.02 -11.12 -32.76
C GLN A 89 5.06 -10.70 -33.90
N PRO A 90 4.10 -9.79 -33.58
CA PRO A 90 2.74 -9.81 -34.11
C PRO A 90 2.52 -8.74 -35.18
N ASN A 91 1.52 -8.93 -36.05
CA ASN A 91 0.65 -7.85 -36.52
C ASN A 91 -0.44 -8.35 -37.48
N ASN A 92 -1.64 -7.81 -37.24
CA ASN A 92 -2.63 -7.30 -38.19
C ASN A 92 -3.24 -8.22 -39.27
N THR A 93 -4.56 -8.37 -39.11
CA THR A 93 -5.61 -8.21 -40.15
C THR A 93 -5.54 -9.26 -41.29
N GLU A 94 -6.56 -10.04 -41.62
CA GLU A 94 -7.91 -9.67 -42.06
C GLU A 94 -8.78 -10.94 -42.15
N MET A 95 -10.10 -10.73 -42.14
CA MET A 95 -11.10 -11.76 -42.37
C MET A 95 -10.96 -12.40 -43.76
N ALA A 96 -11.12 -13.72 -43.85
CA ALA A 96 -11.58 -14.36 -45.08
C ALA A 96 -12.27 -15.70 -44.76
N ASP A 97 -13.48 -15.82 -45.32
CA ASP A 97 -14.41 -16.93 -45.32
C ASP A 97 -13.79 -18.34 -45.36
N ASN A 98 -14.20 -19.20 -44.43
CA ASN A 98 -14.00 -20.64 -44.54
C ASN A 98 -15.25 -21.29 -45.16
N VAL A 99 -15.34 -21.18 -46.48
CA VAL A 99 -16.26 -21.99 -47.29
C VAL A 99 -15.77 -23.43 -47.29
N LEU A 100 -16.61 -24.30 -46.76
CA LEU A 100 -16.54 -25.75 -46.80
C LEU A 100 -16.30 -26.23 -48.25
N SER A 101 -15.05 -26.44 -48.63
CA SER A 101 -14.70 -27.06 -49.92
C SER A 101 -14.68 -28.59 -49.75
N SER A 102 -15.63 -29.24 -50.40
CA SER A 102 -15.67 -30.68 -50.60
C SER A 102 -14.40 -31.17 -51.32
N PRO A 103 -13.91 -32.39 -51.03
CA PRO A 103 -12.76 -32.95 -51.73
C PRO A 103 -13.06 -33.16 -53.23
N PRO A 104 -12.06 -32.98 -54.11
CA PRO A 104 -12.26 -33.05 -55.55
C PRO A 104 -12.58 -34.48 -55.98
N VAL A 105 -13.73 -34.64 -56.64
CA VAL A 105 -14.12 -35.88 -57.31
C VAL A 105 -13.20 -36.09 -58.51
N THR A 106 -12.20 -36.95 -58.36
CA THR A 106 -11.46 -37.48 -59.50
C THR A 106 -12.41 -38.33 -60.34
N LYS A 107 -12.58 -37.94 -61.60
CA LYS A 107 -13.36 -38.69 -62.60
C LYS A 107 -12.63 -40.00 -62.91
N ALA A 108 -12.86 -41.03 -62.10
CA ALA A 108 -12.54 -42.39 -62.48
C ALA A 108 -13.44 -42.79 -63.67
N GLN A 109 -12.81 -43.17 -64.77
CA GLN A 109 -13.48 -43.76 -65.93
C GLN A 109 -14.29 -44.98 -65.46
N ARG A 110 -15.61 -44.87 -65.51
CA ARG A 110 -16.52 -46.00 -65.31
C ARG A 110 -16.26 -47.00 -66.43
N LYS A 111 -15.60 -48.13 -66.11
CA LYS A 111 -15.64 -49.33 -66.96
C LYS A 111 -17.11 -49.72 -67.13
N SER A 112 -17.47 -50.08 -68.35
CA SER A 112 -18.80 -50.51 -68.75
C SER A 112 -19.36 -51.56 -67.79
N THR A 113 -20.64 -51.39 -67.43
CA THR A 113 -21.41 -52.33 -66.60
C THR A 113 -21.86 -53.52 -67.44
N ASP A 114 -20.93 -54.38 -67.86
CA ASP A 114 -21.32 -55.71 -68.34
C ASP A 114 -21.34 -56.66 -67.14
N LEU A 115 -22.54 -57.15 -66.80
CA LEU A 115 -22.69 -58.13 -65.72
C LEU A 115 -21.96 -59.42 -66.11
N PRO A 116 -21.17 -60.02 -65.20
CA PRO A 116 -20.58 -61.33 -65.43
C PRO A 116 -21.68 -62.35 -65.72
N THR A 117 -21.62 -63.02 -66.87
CA THR A 117 -22.54 -64.10 -67.21
C THR A 117 -21.94 -65.42 -66.76
N TYR A 118 -22.48 -65.99 -65.70
CA TYR A 118 -22.02 -67.26 -65.12
C TYR A 118 -22.58 -68.46 -65.90
N SER A 119 -21.79 -69.53 -66.04
CA SER A 119 -22.26 -70.81 -66.59
C SER A 119 -23.11 -71.57 -65.57
N ASN A 120 -23.99 -72.46 -66.04
CA ASN A 120 -24.96 -73.20 -65.19
C ASN A 120 -24.29 -74.01 -64.06
N ASP A 121 -23.05 -74.48 -64.29
CA ASP A 121 -22.28 -75.25 -63.30
C ASP A 121 -21.65 -74.34 -62.23
N GLN A 122 -21.26 -73.10 -62.58
CA GLN A 122 -20.73 -72.11 -61.63
C GLN A 122 -21.83 -71.50 -60.76
N LEU A 123 -23.08 -71.49 -61.23
CA LEU A 123 -24.26 -71.07 -60.45
C LEU A 123 -24.67 -72.09 -59.38
N GLN A 124 -24.32 -73.38 -59.55
CA GLN A 124 -24.55 -74.41 -58.53
C GLN A 124 -23.53 -74.35 -57.39
N GLU A 125 -22.31 -73.90 -57.66
CA GLU A 125 -21.27 -73.68 -56.63
C GLU A 125 -21.51 -72.37 -55.86
N LEU A 126 -22.08 -71.36 -56.53
CA LEU A 126 -22.58 -70.13 -55.92
C LEU A 126 -24.03 -70.25 -55.41
N ALA A 127 -24.52 -71.48 -55.19
CA ALA A 127 -25.83 -71.71 -54.60
C ALA A 127 -25.83 -71.13 -53.18
N VAL A 128 -26.30 -69.88 -53.07
CA VAL A 128 -26.46 -69.19 -51.80
C VAL A 128 -27.28 -70.10 -50.92
N ASP A 129 -26.77 -70.39 -49.72
CA ASP A 129 -27.38 -71.33 -48.81
C ASP A 129 -28.76 -70.78 -48.41
N MET A 130 -29.80 -71.26 -49.09
CA MET A 130 -31.17 -70.71 -49.00
C MET A 130 -31.69 -70.80 -47.57
N GLN A 131 -31.14 -71.72 -46.76
CA GLN A 131 -31.42 -71.80 -45.33
C GLN A 131 -30.75 -70.68 -44.53
N GLU A 132 -29.51 -70.30 -44.86
CA GLU A 132 -28.85 -69.16 -44.22
C GLU A 132 -29.55 -67.86 -44.57
N MET A 133 -29.94 -67.66 -45.83
CA MET A 133 -30.74 -66.50 -46.25
C MET A 133 -32.05 -66.41 -45.46
N ARG A 134 -32.79 -67.52 -45.37
CA ARG A 134 -34.04 -67.56 -44.59
C ARG A 134 -33.81 -67.30 -43.11
N SER A 135 -32.73 -67.84 -42.53
CA SER A 135 -32.37 -67.60 -41.13
C SER A 135 -32.00 -66.13 -40.87
N LEU A 136 -31.35 -65.48 -41.84
CA LEU A 136 -31.02 -64.06 -41.79
C LEU A 136 -32.27 -63.20 -42.00
N GLU A 137 -33.19 -63.60 -42.87
CA GLU A 137 -34.50 -62.95 -43.07
C GLU A 137 -35.38 -63.04 -41.83
N ASP A 138 -35.45 -64.21 -41.17
CA ASP A 138 -36.17 -64.40 -39.91
C ASP A 138 -35.53 -63.59 -38.76
N ARG A 139 -34.19 -63.51 -38.75
CA ARG A 139 -33.43 -62.70 -37.79
C ARG A 139 -33.61 -61.21 -38.04
N LEU A 140 -33.70 -60.78 -39.29
CA LEU A 140 -34.01 -59.39 -39.66
C LEU A 140 -35.46 -59.04 -39.32
N ALA A 141 -36.41 -59.96 -39.53
CA ALA A 141 -37.81 -59.79 -39.18
C ALA A 141 -38.04 -59.72 -37.67
N SER A 142 -37.27 -60.48 -36.89
CA SER A 142 -37.30 -60.39 -35.41
C SER A 142 -36.60 -59.14 -34.86
N MET A 143 -35.66 -58.57 -35.62
CA MET A 143 -35.05 -57.26 -35.34
C MET A 143 -35.93 -56.14 -35.90
N ALA A 144 -37.08 -55.86 -35.28
CA ALA A 144 -37.85 -54.66 -35.62
C ALA A 144 -37.08 -53.40 -35.17
N PRO A 145 -36.53 -52.58 -36.08
CA PRO A 145 -35.74 -51.41 -35.69
C PRO A 145 -36.67 -50.37 -35.05
N ASN A 146 -36.32 -49.94 -33.83
CA ASN A 146 -37.06 -48.89 -33.16
C ASN A 146 -36.71 -47.52 -33.76
N MET A 147 -37.44 -47.12 -34.79
CA MET A 147 -37.23 -45.84 -35.47
C MET A 147 -37.47 -44.63 -34.55
N ALA A 148 -38.27 -44.78 -33.48
CA ALA A 148 -38.49 -43.72 -32.49
C ALA A 148 -37.22 -43.43 -31.65
N ALA A 149 -36.31 -44.40 -31.51
CA ALA A 149 -35.05 -44.19 -30.81
C ALA A 149 -34.14 -43.18 -31.53
N ILE A 150 -34.22 -43.11 -32.86
CA ILE A 150 -33.47 -42.13 -33.67
C ILE A 150 -33.98 -40.71 -33.40
N GLU A 151 -35.30 -40.54 -33.34
CA GLU A 151 -35.92 -39.24 -33.02
C GLU A 151 -35.65 -38.82 -31.57
N GLU A 152 -35.74 -39.76 -30.62
CA GLU A 152 -35.42 -39.51 -29.21
C GLU A 152 -33.95 -39.12 -29.02
N PHE A 153 -33.03 -39.81 -29.71
CA PHE A 153 -31.61 -39.46 -29.71
C PHE A 153 -31.39 -38.05 -30.27
N ARG A 154 -31.99 -37.70 -31.41
CA ARG A 154 -31.88 -36.36 -31.99
C ARG A 154 -32.34 -35.28 -31.01
N ARG A 155 -33.51 -35.47 -30.38
CA ARG A 155 -34.03 -34.55 -29.37
C ARG A 155 -33.10 -34.43 -28.16
N LYS A 156 -32.58 -35.54 -27.64
CA LYS A 156 -31.65 -35.54 -26.51
C LYS A 156 -30.31 -34.90 -26.87
N ALA A 157 -29.82 -35.11 -28.09
CA ALA A 157 -28.60 -34.50 -28.59
C ALA A 157 -28.73 -32.97 -28.69
N GLU A 158 -29.88 -32.47 -29.17
CA GLU A 158 -30.16 -31.03 -29.21
C GLU A 158 -30.17 -30.41 -27.81
N ILE A 159 -30.89 -31.02 -26.86
CA ILE A 159 -30.92 -30.57 -25.46
C ILE A 159 -29.53 -30.63 -24.81
N TYR A 160 -28.73 -31.64 -25.14
CA TYR A 160 -27.36 -31.75 -24.66
C TYR A 160 -26.50 -30.59 -25.19
N LEU A 161 -26.58 -30.31 -26.49
CA LEU A 161 -25.81 -29.22 -27.11
C LEU A 161 -26.20 -27.86 -26.55
N THR A 162 -27.49 -27.59 -26.31
CA THR A 162 -27.93 -26.33 -25.68
C THR A 162 -27.38 -26.19 -24.26
N ARG A 163 -27.47 -27.26 -23.44
CA ARG A 163 -26.91 -27.27 -22.08
C ARG A 163 -25.40 -27.11 -22.04
N VAL A 164 -24.67 -27.71 -22.98
CA VAL A 164 -23.22 -27.50 -23.11
C VAL A 164 -22.90 -26.05 -23.45
N GLY A 165 -23.69 -25.43 -24.34
CA GLY A 165 -23.58 -24.00 -24.63
C GLY A 165 -23.79 -23.12 -23.39
N GLU A 166 -24.85 -23.39 -22.61
CA GLU A 166 -25.12 -22.69 -21.35
C GLU A 166 -23.98 -22.88 -20.33
N LEU A 167 -23.48 -24.11 -20.16
CA LEU A 167 -22.38 -24.39 -19.24
C LEU A 167 -21.11 -23.65 -19.65
N ASN A 168 -20.79 -23.62 -20.93
CA ASN A 168 -19.62 -22.89 -21.44
C ASN A 168 -19.78 -21.39 -21.22
N HIS A 169 -20.97 -20.85 -21.45
CA HIS A 169 -21.27 -19.45 -21.18
C HIS A 169 -21.09 -19.10 -19.69
N VAL A 170 -21.72 -19.86 -18.79
CA VAL A 170 -21.59 -19.65 -17.34
C VAL A 170 -20.14 -19.79 -16.88
N THR A 171 -19.41 -20.77 -17.41
CA THR A 171 -17.98 -20.98 -17.11
C THR A 171 -17.14 -19.78 -17.53
N THR A 172 -17.43 -19.22 -18.70
CA THR A 172 -16.74 -18.02 -19.22
C THR A 172 -17.00 -16.82 -18.33
N VAL A 173 -18.27 -16.58 -17.98
CA VAL A 173 -18.66 -15.49 -17.06
C VAL A 173 -18.00 -15.66 -15.69
N LEU A 174 -18.00 -16.87 -15.13
CA LEU A 174 -17.30 -17.14 -13.87
C LEU A 174 -15.80 -16.89 -13.95
N GLY A 175 -15.16 -17.22 -15.07
CA GLY A 175 -13.76 -16.92 -15.33
C GLY A 175 -13.48 -15.41 -15.34
N GLU A 176 -14.32 -14.63 -16.03
CA GLU A 176 -14.22 -13.17 -16.07
C GLU A 176 -14.43 -12.54 -14.68
N GLN A 177 -15.45 -12.98 -13.94
CA GLN A 177 -15.73 -12.49 -12.59
C GLN A 177 -14.61 -12.84 -11.60
N ARG A 178 -14.04 -14.04 -11.71
CA ARG A 178 -12.85 -14.42 -10.92
C ARG A 178 -11.66 -13.53 -11.25
N LYS A 179 -11.41 -13.25 -12.53
CA LYS A 179 -10.33 -12.36 -12.94
C LYS A 179 -10.51 -10.95 -12.36
N GLN A 180 -11.72 -10.38 -12.48
CA GLN A 180 -12.03 -9.08 -11.90
C GLN A 180 -11.82 -9.04 -10.38
N MET A 181 -12.20 -10.13 -9.68
CA MET A 181 -11.97 -10.26 -8.24
C MET A 181 -10.47 -10.27 -7.92
N GLU A 182 -9.67 -11.05 -8.65
CA GLU A 182 -8.23 -11.13 -8.42
C GLU A 182 -7.53 -9.80 -8.74
N ASP A 183 -7.91 -9.13 -9.83
CA ASP A 183 -7.39 -7.80 -10.17
C ASP A 183 -7.72 -6.77 -9.07
N ALA A 184 -8.95 -6.81 -8.53
CA ALA A 184 -9.36 -5.94 -7.43
C ALA A 184 -8.62 -6.24 -6.12
N LYS A 185 -8.36 -7.52 -5.80
CA LYS A 185 -7.55 -7.92 -4.64
C LYS A 185 -6.11 -7.46 -4.77
N ALA A 186 -5.51 -7.65 -5.95
CA ALA A 186 -4.15 -7.21 -6.23
C ALA A 186 -4.01 -5.69 -6.09
N LYS A 187 -4.96 -4.93 -6.65
CA LYS A 187 -5.01 -3.48 -6.50
C LYS A 187 -5.17 -3.05 -5.04
N ARG A 188 -6.10 -3.67 -4.30
CA ARG A 188 -6.30 -3.40 -2.87
C ARG A 188 -5.02 -3.65 -2.06
N LEU A 189 -4.33 -4.76 -2.33
CA LEU A 189 -3.09 -5.12 -1.64
C LEU A 189 -1.98 -4.10 -1.94
N SER A 190 -1.79 -3.74 -3.21
CA SER A 190 -0.78 -2.74 -3.60
C SER A 190 -1.03 -1.39 -2.92
N GLU A 191 -2.25 -0.85 -3.03
CA GLU A 191 -2.60 0.44 -2.44
C GLU A 191 -2.48 0.42 -0.90
N PHE A 192 -2.82 -0.71 -0.28
CA PHE A 192 -2.65 -0.90 1.16
C PHE A 192 -1.17 -0.88 1.57
N LEU A 193 -0.31 -1.65 0.89
CA LEU A 193 1.12 -1.73 1.21
C LEU A 193 1.82 -0.39 0.99
N ASP A 194 1.51 0.31 -0.11
CA ASP A 194 2.06 1.64 -0.41
C ASP A 194 1.73 2.64 0.71
N GLY A 195 0.45 2.67 1.13
CA GLY A 195 0.01 3.51 2.25
C GLY A 195 0.61 3.08 3.59
N PHE A 196 0.69 1.77 3.84
CA PHE A 196 1.23 1.21 5.08
C PHE A 196 2.72 1.57 5.25
N HIS A 197 3.52 1.44 4.20
CA HIS A 197 4.93 1.83 4.22
C HIS A 197 5.11 3.34 4.42
N ALA A 198 4.31 4.16 3.73
CA ALA A 198 4.35 5.61 3.90
C ALA A 198 4.01 6.04 5.34
N ILE A 199 2.96 5.46 5.92
CA ILE A 199 2.55 5.74 7.31
C ILE A 199 3.62 5.25 8.29
N THR A 200 4.19 4.06 8.09
CA THR A 200 5.22 3.49 8.97
C THR A 200 6.49 4.32 8.99
N ALA A 201 6.96 4.77 7.82
CA ALA A 201 8.11 5.66 7.72
C ALA A 201 7.87 6.98 8.46
N LYS A 202 6.68 7.57 8.29
CA LYS A 202 6.33 8.83 8.95
C LYS A 202 6.10 8.68 10.44
N LEU A 203 5.52 7.57 10.88
CA LEU A 203 5.38 7.24 12.30
C LEU A 203 6.75 7.23 13.00
N LYS A 204 7.73 6.57 12.39
CA LYS A 204 9.10 6.50 12.91
C LYS A 204 9.73 7.89 13.05
N GLU A 205 9.63 8.72 12.02
CA GLU A 205 10.09 10.12 12.05
C GLU A 205 9.38 10.94 13.14
N MET A 206 8.05 10.86 13.21
CA MET A 206 7.26 11.63 14.18
C MET A 206 7.52 11.20 15.61
N TYR A 207 7.62 9.89 15.85
CA TYR A 207 7.91 9.38 17.19
C TYR A 207 9.28 9.86 17.66
N GLN A 208 10.32 9.70 16.83
CA GLN A 208 11.68 10.16 17.15
C GLN A 208 11.75 11.66 17.40
N MET A 209 11.01 12.47 16.64
CA MET A 209 10.92 13.91 16.85
C MET A 209 10.32 14.25 18.22
N ILE A 210 9.19 13.62 18.58
CA ILE A 210 8.46 13.97 19.81
C ILE A 210 9.24 13.50 21.05
N THR A 211 9.75 12.25 21.05
CA THR A 211 10.46 11.69 22.22
C THR A 211 11.94 12.08 22.28
N GLN A 212 12.47 12.75 21.24
CA GLN A 212 13.90 13.04 21.07
C GLN A 212 14.76 11.78 21.22
N GLY A 213 14.29 10.65 20.68
CA GLY A 213 14.95 9.35 20.72
C GLY A 213 14.00 8.19 21.05
N GLY A 214 14.42 6.96 20.76
CA GLY A 214 13.53 5.80 20.73
C GLY A 214 13.15 5.45 19.30
N ASP A 215 12.28 4.46 19.13
CA ASP A 215 11.85 3.98 17.82
C ASP A 215 10.41 3.48 17.89
N ALA A 216 9.69 3.54 16.77
CA ALA A 216 8.31 3.10 16.67
C ALA A 216 8.09 2.44 15.31
N GLU A 217 7.42 1.29 15.31
CA GLU A 217 7.26 0.47 14.12
C GLU A 217 5.87 -0.17 14.09
N LEU A 218 5.30 -0.22 12.89
CA LEU A 218 4.08 -0.97 12.59
C LEU A 218 4.50 -2.21 11.80
N GLU A 219 4.14 -3.38 12.33
CA GLU A 219 4.46 -4.66 11.72
C GLU A 219 3.16 -5.37 11.35
N LEU A 220 3.14 -6.00 10.17
CA LEU A 220 2.07 -6.91 9.78
C LEU A 220 2.29 -8.24 10.50
N ILE A 221 1.24 -8.80 11.10
CA ILE A 221 1.35 -10.11 11.76
C ILE A 221 1.58 -11.21 10.72
N ASP A 222 0.84 -11.13 9.61
CA ASP A 222 1.05 -11.96 8.43
C ASP A 222 1.49 -11.08 7.25
N SER A 223 2.63 -11.44 6.66
CA SER A 223 3.20 -10.77 5.48
C SER A 223 2.61 -11.27 4.16
N LEU A 224 2.00 -12.47 4.14
CA LEU A 224 1.36 -13.05 2.96
C LEU A 224 -0.06 -12.53 2.78
N ASP A 225 -0.84 -12.45 3.86
CA ASP A 225 -2.18 -11.84 3.86
C ASP A 225 -2.35 -10.81 4.99
N PRO A 226 -2.09 -9.51 4.72
CA PRO A 226 -2.18 -8.47 5.74
C PRO A 226 -3.61 -8.23 6.28
N PHE A 227 -4.62 -8.83 5.66
CA PHE A 227 -6.03 -8.62 6.01
C PHE A 227 -6.59 -9.69 6.96
N SER A 228 -5.86 -10.76 7.22
CA SER A 228 -6.31 -11.88 8.05
C SER A 228 -6.07 -11.66 9.56
N GLU A 229 -4.85 -11.34 9.96
CA GLU A 229 -4.47 -11.26 11.38
C GLU A 229 -4.35 -9.82 11.92
N GLY A 230 -4.05 -8.85 11.06
CA GLY A 230 -3.97 -7.43 11.40
C GLY A 230 -2.54 -6.90 11.62
N ILE A 231 -2.43 -5.82 12.40
CA ILE A 231 -1.21 -5.00 12.53
C ILE A 231 -0.83 -4.91 14.01
N VAL A 232 0.46 -5.10 14.30
CA VAL A 232 1.04 -4.89 15.63
C VAL A 232 1.75 -3.54 15.68
N PHE A 233 1.42 -2.76 16.70
CA PHE A 233 2.12 -1.51 16.98
C PHE A 233 3.13 -1.72 18.11
N SER A 234 4.40 -1.73 17.73
CA SER A 234 5.55 -1.92 18.61
C SER A 234 6.31 -0.61 18.78
N VAL A 235 6.68 -0.31 20.02
CA VAL A 235 7.38 0.92 20.36
C VAL A 235 8.56 0.61 21.26
N ARG A 236 9.66 1.32 21.03
CA ARG A 236 10.87 1.30 21.84
C ARG A 236 11.11 2.70 22.41
N PRO A 237 10.65 2.98 23.64
CA PRO A 237 10.99 4.23 24.30
C PRO A 237 12.50 4.41 24.47
N PRO A 238 13.00 5.65 24.62
CA PRO A 238 14.42 5.90 24.79
C PRO A 238 14.97 5.13 25.99
N LYS A 239 16.08 4.41 25.78
CA LYS A 239 16.75 3.57 26.79
C LYS A 239 15.92 2.36 27.30
N LYS A 240 14.84 1.97 26.60
CA LYS A 240 14.05 0.78 26.91
C LYS A 240 14.07 -0.24 25.76
N SER A 241 13.51 -1.42 26.02
CA SER A 241 13.30 -2.49 25.03
C SER A 241 12.01 -2.26 24.23
N TRP A 242 11.88 -2.97 23.10
CA TRP A 242 10.65 -3.04 22.33
C TRP A 242 9.51 -3.61 23.18
N LYS A 243 8.35 -2.96 23.12
CA LYS A 243 7.12 -3.40 23.78
C LYS A 243 5.92 -3.07 22.89
N ASN A 244 4.91 -3.93 22.93
CA ASN A 244 3.61 -3.64 22.35
C ASN A 244 2.97 -2.45 23.09
N ILE A 245 2.28 -1.57 22.35
CA ILE A 245 1.57 -0.40 22.90
C ILE A 245 0.68 -0.75 24.09
N ALA A 246 0.02 -1.91 24.09
CA ALA A 246 -0.85 -2.36 25.18
C ALA A 246 -0.13 -2.42 26.55
N ASN A 247 1.17 -2.68 26.54
CA ASN A 247 2.01 -2.89 27.74
C ASN A 247 2.84 -1.65 28.13
N LEU A 248 2.60 -0.49 27.49
CA LEU A 248 3.28 0.77 27.81
C LEU A 248 2.62 1.52 28.98
N SER A 249 3.36 2.46 29.58
CA SER A 249 2.80 3.38 30.58
C SER A 249 1.81 4.37 29.95
N GLY A 250 0.93 4.99 30.75
CA GLY A 250 -0.12 5.89 30.24
C GLY A 250 0.43 7.07 29.41
N GLY A 251 1.52 7.69 29.86
CA GLY A 251 2.17 8.78 29.12
C GLY A 251 2.81 8.29 27.81
N GLU A 252 3.52 7.16 27.84
CA GLU A 252 4.11 6.56 26.63
C GLU A 252 3.06 6.11 25.62
N LYS A 253 1.92 5.57 26.09
CA LYS A 253 0.76 5.25 25.24
C LYS A 253 0.22 6.48 24.55
N THR A 254 -0.02 7.56 25.30
CA THR A 254 -0.55 8.82 24.76
C THR A 254 0.37 9.39 23.68
N LEU A 255 1.67 9.39 23.94
CA LEU A 255 2.67 9.93 23.02
C LEU A 255 2.82 9.06 21.76
N SER A 256 2.81 7.73 21.91
CA SER A 256 2.85 6.79 20.77
C SER A 256 1.60 6.90 19.90
N SER A 257 0.41 7.00 20.52
CA SER A 257 -0.85 7.21 19.80
C SER A 257 -0.87 8.55 19.06
N LEU A 258 -0.38 9.61 19.70
CA LEU A 258 -0.31 10.94 19.08
C LEU A 258 0.64 10.95 17.87
N ALA A 259 1.79 10.27 17.97
CA ALA A 259 2.71 10.10 16.84
C ALA A 259 2.04 9.38 15.65
N LEU A 260 1.25 8.33 15.93
CA LEU A 260 0.48 7.63 14.90
C LEU A 260 -0.56 8.53 14.25
N VAL A 261 -1.35 9.27 15.05
CA VAL A 261 -2.33 10.23 14.54
C VAL A 261 -1.68 11.27 13.62
N PHE A 262 -0.52 11.81 14.01
CA PHE A 262 0.22 12.75 13.15
C PHE A 262 0.79 12.12 11.88
N ALA A 263 1.22 10.86 11.93
CA ALA A 263 1.65 10.13 10.74
C ALA A 263 0.48 9.94 9.75
N LEU A 264 -0.71 9.58 10.25
CA LEU A 264 -1.92 9.48 9.43
C LEU A 264 -2.31 10.84 8.82
N HIS A 265 -2.21 11.92 9.58
CA HIS A 265 -2.49 13.27 9.08
C HIS A 265 -1.51 13.72 8.00
N HIS A 266 -0.26 13.27 8.07
CA HIS A 266 0.70 13.54 7.00
C HIS A 266 0.38 12.76 5.72
N TYR A 267 -0.10 11.52 5.84
CA TYR A 267 -0.50 10.71 4.69
C TYR A 267 -1.76 11.26 4.01
N LYS A 268 -2.75 11.68 4.80
CA LYS A 268 -4.00 12.26 4.31
C LYS A 268 -4.33 13.56 5.05
N PRO A 269 -3.90 14.72 4.52
CA PRO A 269 -4.17 16.00 5.15
C PRO A 269 -5.66 16.35 5.04
N THR A 270 -6.19 16.92 6.13
CA THR A 270 -7.57 17.38 6.29
C THR A 270 -7.52 18.88 6.58
N PRO A 271 -8.47 19.69 6.07
CA PRO A 271 -8.44 21.14 6.26
C PRO A 271 -8.67 21.60 7.71
N LEU A 272 -9.32 20.79 8.56
CA LEU A 272 -9.66 21.13 9.93
C LEU A 272 -9.35 19.97 10.88
N TYR A 273 -8.69 20.28 11.99
CA TYR A 273 -8.38 19.37 13.08
C TYR A 273 -8.87 19.95 14.41
N VAL A 274 -9.52 19.10 15.22
CA VAL A 274 -9.96 19.44 16.58
C VAL A 274 -9.30 18.45 17.54
N MET A 275 -8.59 18.97 18.54
CA MET A 275 -7.87 18.18 19.54
C MET A 275 -8.29 18.62 20.93
N ASP A 276 -8.76 17.69 21.74
CA ASP A 276 -9.27 17.95 23.09
C ASP A 276 -8.36 17.30 24.14
N GLU A 277 -7.78 18.11 25.04
CA GLU A 277 -6.95 17.70 26.18
C GLU A 277 -5.85 16.66 25.87
N ILE A 278 -5.29 16.70 24.66
CA ILE A 278 -4.28 15.74 24.20
C ILE A 278 -2.97 15.79 25.01
N ASP A 279 -2.78 16.85 25.80
CA ASP A 279 -1.61 17.14 26.60
C ASP A 279 -1.78 16.84 28.10
N ALA A 280 -2.94 16.34 28.52
CA ALA A 280 -3.21 16.01 29.92
C ALA A 280 -2.19 15.01 30.49
N ALA A 281 -1.89 13.95 29.74
CA ALA A 281 -0.97 12.87 30.14
C ALA A 281 0.49 13.10 29.69
N LEU A 282 0.81 14.26 29.10
CA LEU A 282 2.15 14.59 28.63
C LEU A 282 2.93 15.42 29.65
N ASP A 283 4.26 15.30 29.63
CA ASP A 283 5.16 16.12 30.44
C ASP A 283 5.41 17.48 29.78
N PHE A 284 5.92 18.45 30.55
CA PHE A 284 6.17 19.81 30.07
C PHE A 284 7.06 19.84 28.81
N LYS A 285 8.08 18.97 28.75
CA LYS A 285 9.03 18.91 27.64
C LYS A 285 8.36 18.43 26.36
N ASN A 286 7.62 17.32 26.39
CA ASN A 286 6.96 16.79 25.19
C ASN A 286 5.82 17.70 24.73
N VAL A 287 5.10 18.34 25.65
CA VAL A 287 4.06 19.32 25.31
C VAL A 287 4.62 20.48 24.47
N SER A 288 5.77 21.04 24.84
CA SER A 288 6.39 22.11 24.04
C SER A 288 6.81 21.65 22.64
N ILE A 289 7.29 20.42 22.49
CA ILE A 289 7.68 19.86 21.18
C ILE A 289 6.44 19.69 20.29
N VAL A 290 5.39 19.10 20.85
CA VAL A 290 4.10 18.90 20.16
C VAL A 290 3.47 20.24 19.77
N GLY A 291 3.50 21.24 20.67
CA GLY A 291 3.00 22.59 20.37
C GLY A 291 3.74 23.25 19.21
N ASN A 292 5.08 23.16 19.19
CA ASN A 292 5.89 23.69 18.08
C ASN A 292 5.60 22.96 16.77
N TYR A 293 5.45 21.64 16.81
CA TYR A 293 5.10 20.84 15.64
C TYR A 293 3.72 21.24 15.08
N LEU A 294 2.72 21.39 15.95
CA LEU A 294 1.39 21.87 15.54
C LEU A 294 1.47 23.25 14.90
N LYS A 295 2.25 24.17 15.49
CA LYS A 295 2.44 25.52 14.95
C LYS A 295 3.09 25.53 13.57
N GLU A 296 4.01 24.61 13.30
CA GLU A 296 4.61 24.48 11.97
C GLU A 296 3.60 23.95 10.94
N ARG A 297 2.73 23.02 11.36
CA ARG A 297 1.71 22.40 10.49
C ARG A 297 0.48 23.28 10.24
N THR A 298 0.25 24.34 11.01
CA THR A 298 -0.91 25.22 10.83
C THR A 298 -0.90 26.05 9.55
N ARG A 299 0.23 26.09 8.82
CA ARG A 299 0.32 26.78 7.51
C ARG A 299 -0.62 26.17 6.45
N ASN A 300 -0.89 24.87 6.56
CA ASN A 300 -1.63 24.13 5.53
C ASN A 300 -2.98 23.60 6.04
N ALA A 301 -3.28 23.70 7.33
CA ALA A 301 -4.51 23.20 7.93
C ALA A 301 -4.88 24.02 9.18
N GLN A 302 -6.18 24.10 9.49
CA GLN A 302 -6.68 24.76 10.69
C GLN A 302 -6.66 23.79 11.88
N PHE A 303 -6.08 24.23 12.99
CA PHE A 303 -6.02 23.47 14.24
C PHE A 303 -6.80 24.20 15.34
N ILE A 304 -7.77 23.51 15.91
CA ILE A 304 -8.49 23.90 17.11
C ILE A 304 -8.02 22.99 18.24
N VAL A 305 -7.32 23.54 19.22
CA VAL A 305 -6.73 22.77 20.32
C VAL A 305 -7.33 23.25 21.64
N ILE A 306 -7.85 22.32 22.43
CA ILE A 306 -8.35 22.59 23.77
C ILE A 306 -7.31 22.08 24.76
N SER A 307 -6.80 22.98 25.60
CA SER A 307 -5.70 22.67 26.51
C SER A 307 -5.74 23.57 27.75
N LEU A 308 -5.25 23.02 28.86
CA LEU A 308 -5.01 23.74 30.12
C LEU A 308 -3.52 24.02 30.36
N ARG A 309 -2.62 23.60 29.47
CA ARG A 309 -1.16 23.79 29.63
C ARG A 309 -0.70 25.08 28.95
N ASN A 310 -0.02 25.94 29.71
CA ASN A 310 0.52 27.21 29.23
C ASN A 310 1.33 27.07 27.94
N ASN A 311 2.24 26.09 27.87
CA ASN A 311 3.09 25.86 26.69
C ASN A 311 2.34 25.63 25.38
N MET A 312 1.10 25.14 25.42
CA MET A 312 0.29 24.88 24.22
C MET A 312 -0.38 26.16 23.73
N PHE A 313 -1.08 26.85 24.63
CA PHE A 313 -1.84 28.04 24.26
C PHE A 313 -0.97 29.30 24.16
N GLU A 314 0.27 29.30 24.65
CA GLU A 314 1.24 30.38 24.37
C GLU A 314 1.61 30.48 22.89
N LEU A 315 1.53 29.38 22.14
CA LEU A 315 1.81 29.34 20.70
C LEU A 315 0.57 29.70 19.85
N ALA A 316 -0.55 30.02 20.51
CA ALA A 316 -1.82 30.38 19.89
C ALA A 316 -1.76 31.70 19.11
N ASP A 317 -2.32 31.75 17.90
CA ASP A 317 -2.65 33.00 17.20
C ASP A 317 -3.85 33.67 17.86
N ARG A 318 -4.91 32.90 18.15
CA ARG A 318 -6.08 33.36 18.90
C ARG A 318 -6.43 32.43 20.04
N LEU A 319 -6.83 33.05 21.14
CA LEU A 319 -7.30 32.39 22.35
C LEU A 319 -8.80 32.59 22.45
N VAL A 320 -9.52 31.55 22.86
CA VAL A 320 -10.94 31.58 23.15
C VAL A 320 -11.11 31.14 24.60
N GLY A 321 -11.42 32.10 25.45
CA GLY A 321 -11.73 31.87 26.86
C GLY A 321 -13.20 31.51 27.01
N ILE A 322 -13.46 30.42 27.73
CA ILE A 322 -14.81 30.00 28.11
C ILE A 322 -14.98 30.26 29.61
N TYR A 323 -16.08 30.91 29.99
CA TYR A 323 -16.39 31.16 31.39
C TYR A 323 -17.90 31.00 31.65
N LYS A 324 -18.25 30.66 32.89
CA LYS A 324 -19.63 30.40 33.28
C LYS A 324 -20.12 31.49 34.22
N THR A 325 -21.28 32.09 33.93
CA THR A 325 -21.93 33.08 34.80
C THR A 325 -23.40 32.73 34.92
N GLN A 326 -23.94 32.63 36.14
CA GLN A 326 -25.35 32.29 36.39
C GLN A 326 -25.81 31.02 35.65
N ASN A 327 -24.99 29.96 35.68
CA ASN A 327 -25.23 28.72 34.93
C ASN A 327 -25.29 28.83 33.40
N VAL A 328 -24.93 29.98 32.82
CA VAL A 328 -24.82 30.17 31.36
C VAL A 328 -23.34 30.24 30.97
N THR A 329 -22.96 29.41 30.00
CA THR A 329 -21.61 29.43 29.39
C THR A 329 -21.51 30.60 28.41
N LYS A 330 -20.48 31.41 28.56
CA LYS A 330 -20.15 32.53 27.69
C LYS A 330 -18.73 32.37 27.16
N THR A 331 -18.47 32.97 26.00
CA THR A 331 -17.18 32.90 25.31
C THR A 331 -16.64 34.30 25.05
N VAL A 332 -15.33 34.45 25.18
CA VAL A 332 -14.60 35.68 24.84
C VAL A 332 -13.41 35.26 23.98
N THR A 333 -13.22 35.94 22.86
CA THR A 333 -12.08 35.72 21.98
C THR A 333 -11.03 36.81 22.21
N LEU A 334 -9.78 36.40 22.20
CA LEU A 334 -8.63 37.24 22.48
C LEU A 334 -7.56 36.99 21.41
N ASP A 335 -7.11 38.07 20.77
CA ASP A 335 -6.03 38.02 19.79
C ASP A 335 -4.70 38.36 20.49
N HIS A 336 -3.80 37.39 20.56
CA HIS A 336 -2.54 37.51 21.31
C HIS A 336 -1.60 38.56 20.68
N ALA A 337 -1.57 38.63 19.34
CA ALA A 337 -0.71 39.57 18.62
C ALA A 337 -1.14 41.02 18.89
N ARG A 338 -2.46 41.27 18.80
CA ARG A 338 -3.02 42.61 19.05
C ARG A 338 -2.81 43.08 20.48
N LEU A 339 -2.92 42.18 21.45
CA LEU A 339 -2.70 42.49 22.87
C LEU A 339 -1.25 42.87 23.16
N THR A 340 -0.31 42.10 22.61
CA THR A 340 1.13 42.36 22.82
C THR A 340 1.56 43.69 22.20
N GLU A 341 0.99 44.05 21.04
CA GLU A 341 1.22 45.35 20.42
C GLU A 341 0.62 46.50 21.25
N GLN A 342 -0.59 46.32 21.81
CA GLN A 342 -1.20 47.34 22.68
C GLN A 342 -0.45 47.52 24.00
N LEU A 343 -0.02 46.42 24.63
CA LEU A 343 0.76 46.45 25.86
C LEU A 343 2.12 47.10 25.65
N SER A 344 2.84 46.76 24.58
CA SER A 344 4.12 47.41 24.25
C SER A 344 3.96 48.91 24.00
N LYS A 345 2.91 49.33 23.26
CA LYS A 345 2.58 50.76 23.09
C LYS A 345 2.27 51.47 24.42
N MET A 346 1.56 50.80 25.33
CA MET A 346 1.29 51.35 26.67
C MET A 346 2.56 51.47 27.52
N VAL A 347 3.42 50.46 27.52
CA VAL A 347 4.70 50.48 28.25
C VAL A 347 5.60 51.61 27.74
N VAL A 348 5.69 51.81 26.42
CA VAL A 348 6.46 52.92 25.82
C VAL A 348 5.87 54.28 26.22
N ARG A 349 4.54 54.44 26.27
CA ARG A 349 3.91 55.68 26.74
C ARG A 349 4.19 55.97 28.20
N VAL A 350 4.15 54.95 29.06
CA VAL A 350 4.45 55.11 30.50
C VAL A 350 5.93 55.43 30.71
N ALA A 351 6.83 54.78 29.97
CA ALA A 351 8.26 55.03 30.03
C ALA A 351 8.64 56.43 29.49
N THR A 352 8.01 56.89 28.41
CA THR A 352 8.23 58.25 27.87
C THR A 352 7.59 59.34 28.73
N ALA A 353 6.51 59.04 29.46
CA ALA A 353 5.96 59.93 30.47
C ALA A 353 6.92 60.08 31.67
N HIS A 354 7.49 58.98 32.17
CA HIS A 354 8.48 59.01 33.26
C HIS A 354 9.83 59.61 32.82
N GLY A 355 10.25 59.41 31.57
CA GLY A 355 11.45 60.03 31.00
C GLY A 355 11.33 61.55 30.89
N ARG A 356 10.18 62.05 30.43
CA ARG A 356 9.90 63.50 30.40
C ARG A 356 9.83 64.12 31.78
N GLU A 357 9.36 63.39 32.79
CA GLU A 357 9.31 63.87 34.17
C GLU A 357 10.72 64.02 34.77
N LYS A 358 11.65 63.10 34.46
CA LYS A 358 13.08 63.23 34.82
C LYS A 358 13.79 64.38 34.10
N ASP A 359 13.55 64.56 32.80
CA ASP A 359 14.15 65.66 32.03
C ASP A 359 13.66 67.03 32.51
N LEU A 360 12.39 67.12 32.96
CA LEU A 360 11.83 68.34 33.56
C LEU A 360 12.39 68.61 34.97
N LEU A 361 12.74 67.58 35.73
CA LEU A 361 13.39 67.70 37.04
C LEU A 361 14.88 68.06 36.94
N GLU A 362 15.60 67.54 35.93
CA GLU A 362 17.00 67.90 35.66
C GLU A 362 17.15 69.32 35.08
N GLN A 363 16.19 69.78 34.26
CA GLN A 363 16.18 71.16 33.76
C GLN A 363 15.87 72.19 34.85
N GLN A 364 15.13 71.83 35.90
CA GLN A 364 14.88 72.72 37.06
C GLN A 364 16.08 72.81 38.02
N GLN A 365 16.92 71.76 38.11
CA GLN A 365 18.13 71.80 38.95
C GLN A 365 19.34 72.48 38.30
N SER A 366 19.27 72.78 36.99
CA SER A 366 20.36 73.40 36.23
C SER A 366 20.41 74.95 36.30
N GLN A 367 19.51 75.60 37.06
CA GLN A 367 19.45 77.08 37.21
C GLN A 367 19.91 77.60 38.58
N GLN A 368 20.94 77.01 39.19
CA GLN A 368 21.66 77.64 40.31
C GLN A 368 23.11 77.95 39.92
N PRO A 369 23.59 79.19 40.08
CA PRO A 369 24.96 79.54 39.72
C PRO A 369 25.93 78.93 40.74
N ARG A 370 26.88 78.12 40.25
CA ARG A 370 28.01 77.61 41.03
C ARG A 370 29.11 78.67 41.10
N LEU A 371 29.50 79.02 42.33
CA LEU A 371 30.76 79.71 42.64
C LEU A 371 31.80 78.64 43.02
N ASP A 372 32.93 78.64 42.30
CA ASP A 372 34.11 77.82 42.59
C ASP A 372 34.89 78.35 43.80
N SER A 373 35.38 77.45 44.66
CA SER A 373 36.83 77.17 44.76
C SER A 373 37.24 76.35 46.01
N ALA A 374 38.22 75.47 45.74
CA ALA A 374 39.32 75.00 46.60
C ALA A 374 39.10 73.90 47.70
N ARG A 375 39.93 72.85 47.55
CA ARG A 375 40.28 71.64 48.34
C ARG A 375 41.08 71.97 49.64
N PRO A 376 41.62 71.03 50.47
CA PRO A 376 41.49 69.55 50.70
C PRO A 376 41.47 69.20 52.25
N PRO A 377 41.97 68.06 52.84
CA PRO A 377 42.17 66.64 52.44
C PRO A 377 41.56 65.56 53.41
N ALA A 378 41.58 64.30 52.95
CA ALA A 378 41.70 62.97 53.63
C ALA A 378 41.16 62.69 55.06
N SER A 379 40.43 61.57 55.23
CA SER A 379 40.74 60.50 56.21
C SER A 379 39.80 59.27 56.08
N GLN A 380 40.30 58.15 56.61
CA GLN A 380 39.96 56.73 56.44
C GLN A 380 38.61 56.27 57.05
N SER A 381 38.03 55.18 56.50
CA SER A 381 37.73 53.93 57.26
C SER A 381 37.03 52.87 56.37
N VAL A 382 37.66 51.71 56.11
CA VAL A 382 37.37 50.34 56.64
C VAL A 382 36.23 49.56 55.91
N VAL A 383 36.66 48.66 55.00
CA VAL A 383 36.22 47.29 54.55
C VAL A 383 34.86 46.64 54.97
N PRO A 384 34.40 45.50 54.37
CA PRO A 384 34.53 44.93 52.99
C PRO A 384 33.20 44.27 52.47
N ASP A 385 33.32 43.48 51.39
CA ASP A 385 32.51 42.30 50.98
C ASP A 385 31.42 42.39 49.87
N ALA A 386 31.82 41.93 48.68
CA ALA A 386 31.48 40.64 48.05
C ALA A 386 30.02 40.23 47.71
N PHE A 387 29.94 39.54 46.56
CA PHE A 387 28.92 38.60 46.05
C PHE A 387 27.61 39.11 45.39
N ALA A 388 27.60 38.94 44.05
CA ALA A 388 26.72 38.05 43.28
C ALA A 388 25.22 38.36 43.03
N PHE A 389 24.91 38.29 41.72
CA PHE A 389 23.76 37.62 41.06
C PHE A 389 22.36 38.28 41.00
N VAL A 390 21.76 38.14 39.80
CA VAL A 390 20.34 38.27 39.35
C VAL A 390 19.70 39.67 39.31
N PRO A 391 18.79 39.91 38.35
CA PRO A 391 17.54 40.58 38.66
C PRO A 391 16.40 39.55 38.68
N SER A 392 15.94 39.30 39.90
CA SER A 392 14.75 38.55 40.28
C SER A 392 13.49 39.16 39.67
N ARG A 393 12.49 38.29 39.44
CA ARG A 393 11.08 38.61 39.15
C ARG A 393 10.56 39.83 39.93
N PRO A 394 9.71 40.68 39.34
CA PRO A 394 8.89 41.59 40.11
C PRO A 394 7.74 40.84 40.79
N THR A 395 7.60 41.09 42.08
CA THR A 395 6.49 40.72 42.96
C THR A 395 5.22 41.49 42.56
N PHE A 396 4.09 40.80 42.48
CA PHE A 396 2.78 41.43 42.36
C PHE A 396 2.28 41.89 43.74
N PRO A 397 1.60 43.04 43.85
CA PRO A 397 0.84 43.36 45.06
C PRO A 397 -0.47 42.57 45.07
N THR A 398 -0.63 41.76 46.12
CA THR A 398 -1.89 41.20 46.58
C THR A 398 -2.80 42.32 47.08
N ASN A 399 -3.93 42.54 46.40
CA ASN A 399 -5.24 42.76 47.02
C ASN A 399 -6.29 43.06 45.94
N VAL A 400 -7.01 42.02 45.52
CA VAL A 400 -8.41 42.15 45.15
C VAL A 400 -9.11 40.93 45.75
N SER A 401 -9.86 41.16 46.83
CA SER A 401 -10.79 40.18 47.36
C SER A 401 -11.91 39.97 46.34
N LEU A 402 -11.91 38.82 45.68
CA LEU A 402 -13.08 38.24 45.04
C LEU A 402 -13.29 36.86 45.68
N GLU A 403 -14.16 36.83 46.69
CA GLU A 403 -14.79 35.59 47.12
C GLU A 403 -15.64 35.05 45.96
N GLY A 404 -15.27 33.88 45.48
CA GLY A 404 -16.00 33.17 44.44
C GLY A 404 -15.12 32.12 43.80
N GLN A 405 -15.32 30.86 44.20
CA GLN A 405 -14.60 29.68 43.76
C GLN A 405 -14.28 29.71 42.25
N THR A 406 -13.00 29.88 41.91
CA THR A 406 -12.49 29.66 40.56
C THR A 406 -12.41 28.16 40.31
N GLN A 407 -13.38 27.63 39.57
CA GLN A 407 -13.19 26.39 38.81
C GLN A 407 -12.50 26.77 37.50
N ASP A 408 -11.37 26.12 37.23
CA ASP A 408 -10.61 26.25 35.99
C ASP A 408 -11.47 25.78 34.81
N TYR A 409 -11.55 26.59 33.74
CA TYR A 409 -12.30 26.28 32.53
C TYR A 409 -11.36 26.23 31.31
N PRO A 410 -11.63 25.33 30.34
CA PRO A 410 -10.74 25.07 29.21
C PRO A 410 -10.61 26.28 28.27
N ILE A 411 -9.38 26.49 27.78
CA ILE A 411 -9.05 27.48 26.76
C ILE A 411 -9.12 26.78 25.41
N VAL A 412 -9.91 27.32 24.48
CA VAL A 412 -9.98 26.84 23.10
C VAL A 412 -9.03 27.71 22.26
N ILE A 413 -8.06 27.09 21.62
CA ILE A 413 -7.05 27.75 20.79
C ILE A 413 -7.54 27.74 19.34
N GLY A 414 -7.69 28.92 18.74
CA GLY A 414 -7.92 29.06 17.30
C GLY A 414 -6.65 29.54 16.63
N LEU A 415 -5.98 28.69 15.85
CA LEU A 415 -4.85 29.11 15.01
C LEU A 415 -5.39 29.46 13.61
N ASP A 416 -5.41 30.75 13.27
CA ASP A 416 -5.87 31.24 11.97
C ASP A 416 -4.68 31.71 11.14
N SER A 417 -4.55 31.25 9.90
CA SER A 417 -3.64 31.83 8.91
C SER A 417 -4.41 32.77 7.98
N PRO A 418 -3.82 33.89 7.52
CA PRO A 418 -4.48 34.79 6.59
C PRO A 418 -4.57 34.11 5.22
N VAL A 419 -5.79 33.87 4.75
CA VAL A 419 -6.04 33.42 3.38
C VAL A 419 -5.58 34.51 2.43
N VAL A 420 -4.66 34.15 1.53
CA VAL A 420 -4.26 34.95 0.38
C VAL A 420 -5.48 35.10 -0.53
N GLU A 421 -5.96 36.34 -0.58
CA GLU A 421 -6.83 36.87 -1.61
C GLU A 421 -6.10 36.77 -2.95
N THR A 422 -6.47 35.81 -3.79
CA THR A 422 -6.32 35.97 -5.24
C THR A 422 -7.54 35.39 -5.92
N ALA A 423 -8.45 36.31 -6.25
CA ALA A 423 -9.45 36.12 -7.26
C ALA A 423 -8.77 36.12 -8.65
N GLN A 424 -8.91 35.02 -9.39
CA GLN A 424 -9.42 34.96 -10.77
C GLN A 424 -9.39 33.52 -11.27
#